data_AF-A0AA39RPE0-F1
#
_entry.id   AF-A0AA39RPE0-F1
#
_cell.length_a   1.000
_cell.length_b   1.000
_cell.length_c   1.000
_cell.angle_alpha   90.00
_cell.angle_beta   90.00
_cell.angle_gamma   90.00
#
_symmetry.space_group_name_H-M   'P 1'
#
loop_
_entity.id
_entity.type
_entity.pdbx_description
1 polymer ?
#
loop_
_entity_poly.entity_id
_entity_poly.type
_entity_poly.pdbx_seq_one_letter_code
_entity_poly.pdbx_strand_id
1 'polypeptide(L)'
;MEVTESSAVATPAIQKNTYSVWAIPPEDVGARLKKIMEGLKSDFWGPHFKPHITVIGAINLTAEDAAEKFKSACEGLKVYNCSVDRVATRHLLLHPNAEGFVGT
;
A
#
# COMPACT_ATOMS: atom_id res chain seq x y z
N MET A 1 55.55 23.28 7.39
CA MET A 1 54.26 23.57 6.75
C MET A 1 53.35 22.40 7.09
N GLU A 2 52.62 22.50 8.20
CA GLU A 2 51.57 21.51 8.53
C GLU A 2 50.38 21.81 7.63
N VAL A 3 50.01 20.84 6.79
CA VAL A 3 48.74 20.87 6.08
C VAL A 3 47.75 20.14 6.98
N THR A 4 46.94 20.91 7.71
CA THR A 4 45.82 20.38 8.47
C THR A 4 44.69 20.04 7.50
N GLU A 5 44.48 18.74 7.29
CA GLU A 5 43.35 18.23 6.53
C GLU A 5 42.07 18.48 7.35
N SER A 6 41.32 19.51 6.98
CA SER A 6 40.02 19.81 7.56
C SER A 6 39.01 18.78 7.05
N SER A 7 38.79 17.73 7.83
CA SER A 7 37.71 16.78 7.58
C SER A 7 36.39 17.49 7.87
N ALA A 8 35.74 17.98 6.82
CA ALA A 8 34.36 18.40 6.88
C ALA A 8 33.51 17.15 7.15
N VAL A 9 32.94 17.07 8.36
CA VAL A 9 31.96 16.05 8.74
C VAL A 9 30.75 16.21 7.81
N ALA A 10 30.65 15.32 6.83
CA ALA A 10 29.47 15.22 5.97
C ALA A 10 28.28 14.86 6.87
N THR A 11 27.31 15.76 6.95
CA THR A 11 26.03 15.48 7.62
C THR A 11 25.37 14.32 6.88
N PRO A 12 24.96 13.22 7.55
CA PRO A 12 24.33 12.11 6.86
C PRO A 12 23.04 12.60 6.21
N ALA A 13 22.95 12.47 4.88
CA ALA A 13 21.74 12.79 4.14
C ALA A 13 20.60 11.91 4.64
N ILE A 14 19.50 12.52 5.06
CA ILE A 14 18.31 11.81 5.54
C ILE A 14 17.75 10.98 4.37
N GLN A 15 17.81 9.66 4.50
CA GLN A 15 17.36 8.74 3.46
C GLN A 15 15.83 8.72 3.38
N LYS A 16 15.32 8.89 2.16
CA LYS A 16 13.89 8.77 1.84
C LYS A 16 13.65 7.58 0.91
N ASN A 17 12.55 6.88 1.14
CA ASN A 17 12.07 5.78 0.31
C ASN A 17 10.64 6.08 -0.17
N THR A 18 10.24 5.37 -1.22
CA THR A 18 8.87 5.42 -1.74
C THR A 18 7.99 4.40 -1.02
N TYR A 19 6.89 4.85 -0.43
CA TYR A 19 5.92 4.04 0.32
C TYR A 19 4.56 4.05 -0.37
N SER A 20 3.79 2.98 -0.15
CA SER A 20 2.37 2.90 -0.52
C SER A 20 1.57 2.34 0.64
N VAL A 21 0.32 2.80 0.78
CA VAL A 21 -0.62 2.33 1.80
C VAL A 21 -1.66 1.43 1.14
N TRP A 22 -1.79 0.22 1.68
CA TRP A 22 -2.65 -0.83 1.14
C TRP A 22 -3.74 -1.19 2.15
N ALA A 23 -4.99 -1.17 1.70
CA ALA A 23 -6.07 -1.83 2.40
C ALA A 23 -6.01 -3.33 2.11
N ILE A 24 -6.12 -4.12 3.18
CA ILE A 24 -6.05 -5.58 3.12
C ILE A 24 -7.46 -6.15 3.20
N PRO A 25 -7.92 -6.91 2.19
CA PRO A 25 -9.23 -7.56 2.25
C PRO A 25 -9.33 -8.54 3.43
N PRO A 26 -10.54 -8.77 3.96
CA PRO A 26 -10.80 -9.87 4.90
C PRO A 26 -10.34 -11.22 4.34
N GLU A 27 -10.02 -12.17 5.21
CA GLU A 27 -9.36 -13.42 4.83
C GLU A 27 -10.14 -14.24 3.79
N ASP A 28 -11.46 -14.35 3.94
CA ASP A 28 -12.35 -15.07 3.04
C ASP A 28 -12.36 -14.45 1.64
N VAL A 29 -12.42 -13.11 1.57
CA VAL A 29 -12.34 -12.35 0.32
C VAL A 29 -10.94 -12.46 -0.28
N GLY A 30 -9.90 -12.35 0.56
CA GLY A 30 -8.49 -12.46 0.16
C GLY A 30 -8.17 -13.83 -0.46
N ALA A 31 -8.67 -14.92 0.12
CA ALA A 31 -8.49 -16.26 -0.42
C ALA A 31 -9.15 -16.42 -1.81
N ARG A 32 -10.36 -15.86 -1.99
CA ARG A 32 -11.05 -15.86 -3.28
C ARG A 32 -10.30 -15.06 -4.34
N LEU A 33 -9.82 -13.86 -3.99
CA LEU A 33 -9.02 -13.02 -4.88
C LEU A 33 -7.70 -13.69 -5.27
N LYS A 34 -7.01 -14.32 -4.29
CA LYS A 34 -5.77 -15.06 -4.53
C LYS A 34 -5.96 -16.15 -5.59
N LYS A 35 -7.04 -16.93 -5.51
CA LYS A 35 -7.35 -17.97 -6.50
C LYS A 35 -7.50 -17.40 -7.92
N ILE A 36 -8.19 -16.27 -8.07
CA ILE A 36 -8.36 -15.59 -9.37
C ILE A 36 -7.00 -15.11 -9.88
N MET A 37 -6.21 -14.46 -9.02
CA MET A 37 -4.88 -13.95 -9.36
C MET A 37 -3.92 -15.07 -9.77
N GLU A 38 -3.97 -16.23 -9.11
CA GLU A 38 -3.15 -17.40 -9.47
C GLU A 38 -3.54 -18.00 -10.82
N GLY A 39 -4.85 -18.08 -11.13
CA GLY A 39 -5.33 -18.49 -12.45
C GLY A 39 -4.83 -17.56 -13.56
N LEU A 40 -5.07 -16.25 -13.41
CA LEU A 40 -4.59 -15.25 -14.37
C LEU A 40 -3.06 -15.27 -14.50
N LYS A 41 -2.34 -15.41 -13.38
CA LYS A 41 -0.90 -15.53 -13.40
C LYS A 41 -0.44 -16.75 -14.22
N SER A 42 -1.09 -17.89 -14.06
CA SER A 42 -0.74 -19.12 -14.79
C SER A 42 -0.89 -18.93 -16.29
N ASP A 43 -1.97 -18.26 -16.72
CA ASP A 43 -2.29 -18.07 -18.13
C ASP A 43 -1.49 -16.94 -18.80
N PHE A 44 -1.06 -15.94 -18.02
CA PHE A 44 -0.43 -14.71 -18.54
C PHE A 44 0.98 -14.44 -17.98
N TRP A 45 1.57 -15.38 -17.22
CA TRP A 45 2.93 -15.33 -16.67
C TRP A 45 3.27 -14.09 -15.82
N GLY A 46 2.31 -13.62 -15.00
CA GLY A 46 2.48 -12.46 -14.13
C GLY A 46 3.28 -12.71 -12.83
N PRO A 47 3.69 -11.66 -12.10
CA PRO A 47 4.31 -11.80 -10.79
C PRO A 47 3.30 -12.27 -9.72
N HIS A 48 3.81 -12.83 -8.62
CA HIS A 48 2.99 -13.11 -7.45
C HIS A 48 2.94 -11.89 -6.53
N PHE A 49 1.75 -11.55 -6.04
CA PHE A 49 1.56 -10.53 -5.01
C PHE A 49 0.33 -10.87 -4.16
N LYS A 50 0.27 -10.32 -2.94
CA LYS A 50 -0.89 -10.49 -2.05
C LYS A 50 -2.06 -9.61 -2.52
N PRO A 51 -3.32 -10.06 -2.42
CA PRO A 51 -4.47 -9.23 -2.75
C PRO A 51 -4.49 -7.99 -1.86
N HIS A 52 -4.55 -6.80 -2.47
CA HIS A 52 -4.58 -5.52 -1.78
C HIS A 52 -5.27 -4.47 -2.64
N ILE A 53 -5.70 -3.39 -2.00
CA ILE A 53 -6.21 -2.18 -2.66
C ILE A 53 -5.29 -1.03 -2.27
N THR A 54 -4.61 -0.43 -3.23
CA THR A 54 -3.79 0.76 -2.98
C THR A 54 -4.70 1.95 -2.65
N VAL A 55 -4.64 2.42 -1.41
CA VAL A 55 -5.37 3.61 -0.95
C VAL A 55 -4.56 4.86 -1.21
N ILE A 56 -3.25 4.77 -1.02
CA ILE A 56 -2.30 5.85 -1.28
C ILE A 56 -1.06 5.27 -1.97
N GLY A 57 -0.72 5.81 -3.13
CA GLY A 57 0.40 5.32 -3.94
C GLY A 57 1.63 6.21 -3.85
N ALA A 58 2.80 5.59 -3.89
CA ALA A 58 4.09 6.19 -4.24
C ALA A 58 4.44 7.54 -3.57
N ILE A 59 4.48 7.57 -2.23
CA ILE A 59 4.89 8.75 -1.47
C ILE A 59 6.34 8.63 -1.02
N ASN A 60 7.15 9.67 -1.24
CA ASN A 60 8.53 9.72 -0.74
C ASN A 60 8.61 10.29 0.68
N LEU A 61 9.01 9.45 1.63
CA LEU A 61 9.10 9.78 3.06
C LEU A 61 10.38 9.22 3.67
N THR A 62 10.79 9.76 4.80
CA THR A 62 11.73 9.06 5.69
C THR A 62 11.01 7.86 6.31
N ALA A 63 11.77 6.88 6.82
CA ALA A 63 11.17 5.73 7.48
C ALA A 63 10.35 6.13 8.74
N GLU A 64 10.85 7.10 9.50
CA GLU A 64 10.19 7.65 10.69
C GLU A 64 8.88 8.34 10.32
N ASP A 65 8.91 9.25 9.34
CA ASP A 65 7.72 9.96 8.86
C ASP A 65 6.67 8.98 8.31
N ALA A 66 7.10 7.94 7.59
CA ALA A 66 6.21 6.92 7.06
C ALA A 66 5.49 6.16 8.18
N ALA A 67 6.21 5.78 9.22
CA ALA A 67 5.64 5.05 10.36
C ALA A 67 4.65 5.92 11.15
N GLU A 68 5.01 7.16 11.47
CA GLU A 68 4.14 8.08 12.21
C GLU A 68 2.86 8.40 11.44
N LYS A 69 2.99 8.74 10.16
CA LYS A 69 1.82 9.05 9.30
C LYS A 69 0.94 7.82 9.11
N PHE A 70 1.52 6.64 8.93
CA PHE A 70 0.74 5.41 8.80
C PHE A 70 -0.04 5.09 10.08
N LYS A 71 0.58 5.28 11.25
CA LYS A 71 -0.08 5.07 12.55
C LYS A 71 -1.26 6.04 12.74
N SER A 72 -1.05 7.32 12.44
CA SER A 72 -2.12 8.34 12.47
C SER A 72 -3.25 8.02 11.48
N ALA A 73 -2.93 7.54 10.29
CA ALA A 73 -3.94 7.11 9.31
C ALA A 73 -4.78 5.93 9.83
N CYS A 74 -4.16 4.95 10.47
CA CYS A 74 -4.86 3.80 11.06
C CYS A 74 -5.79 4.18 12.23
N GLU A 75 -5.47 5.23 12.99
CA GLU A 75 -6.33 5.72 14.07
C GLU A 75 -7.58 6.44 13.55
N GLY A 76 -7.47 7.13 12.40
CA GLY A 76 -8.58 7.88 11.80
C GLY A 76 -9.43 7.07 10.80
N LEU A 77 -8.90 5.99 10.24
CA LEU A 77 -9.55 5.22 9.19
C LEU A 77 -10.50 4.17 9.77
N LYS A 78 -11.80 4.33 9.52
CA LYS A 78 -12.79 3.28 9.77
C LYS A 78 -12.76 2.25 8.64
N VAL A 79 -13.02 0.99 8.99
CA VAL A 79 -13.28 -0.06 7.99
C VAL A 79 -14.45 0.38 7.11
N TYR A 80 -14.26 0.26 5.80
CA TYR A 80 -15.28 0.62 4.81
C TYR A 80 -15.58 -0.59 3.92
N ASN A 81 -16.82 -0.65 3.44
CA ASN A 81 -17.25 -1.67 2.50
C ASN A 81 -16.98 -1.21 1.07
N CYS A 82 -16.65 -2.15 0.19
CA CYS A 82 -16.51 -1.92 -1.23
C CYS A 82 -17.20 -3.01 -2.03
N SER A 83 -17.85 -2.63 -3.13
CA SER A 83 -18.41 -3.56 -4.11
C SER A 83 -17.59 -3.54 -5.40
N VAL A 84 -17.45 -4.72 -6.02
CA VAL A 84 -16.92 -4.83 -7.38
C VAL A 84 -18.01 -4.42 -8.35
N ASP A 85 -17.79 -3.35 -9.10
CA ASP A 85 -18.71 -2.94 -10.18
C ASP A 85 -18.48 -3.79 -11.44
N ARG A 86 -17.23 -3.89 -11.91
CA ARG A 86 -16.86 -4.64 -13.12
C ARG A 86 -15.39 -5.06 -13.11
N VAL A 87 -15.07 -6.03 -13.97
CA VAL A 87 -13.67 -6.37 -14.30
C VAL A 87 -13.22 -5.48 -15.46
N ALA A 88 -12.05 -4.85 -15.31
CA ALA A 88 -11.43 -4.04 -16.34
C ALA A 88 -9.93 -4.36 -16.44
N THR A 89 -9.37 -4.21 -17.65
CA THR A 89 -8.00 -4.61 -17.98
C THR A 89 -6.93 -3.56 -17.69
N ARG A 90 -7.31 -2.35 -17.27
CA ARG A 90 -6.36 -1.25 -16.94
C ARG A 90 -6.57 -0.59 -15.58
N HIS A 91 -7.81 -0.49 -15.09
CA HIS A 91 -8.13 0.20 -13.85
C HIS A 91 -9.15 -0.63 -13.07
N LEU A 92 -8.97 -0.74 -11.75
CA LEU A 92 -9.98 -1.30 -10.86
C LEU A 92 -10.88 -0.17 -10.36
N LEU A 93 -12.17 -0.22 -10.68
CA LEU A 93 -13.17 0.73 -10.16
C LEU A 93 -13.82 0.12 -8.91
N LEU A 94 -13.56 0.72 -7.76
CA LEU A 94 -14.22 0.39 -6.49
C LEU A 94 -15.10 1.55 -6.08
N HIS A 95 -16.33 1.25 -5.72
CA HIS A 95 -17.25 2.22 -5.13
C HIS A 95 -17.21 2.00 -3.61
N PRO A 96 -16.61 2.92 -2.84
CA PRO A 96 -16.69 2.87 -1.38
C PRO A 96 -18.12 3.18 -0.96
N ASN A 97 -18.71 2.29 -0.16
CA ASN A 97 -20.01 2.54 0.45
C ASN A 97 -19.85 2.82 1.94
N ALA A 98 -20.50 3.89 2.40
CA ALA A 98 -20.51 4.34 3.79
C ALA A 98 -21.43 3.51 4.69
N GLU A 99 -22.15 2.53 4.14
CA GLU A 99 -23.10 1.73 4.88
C GLU A 99 -22.37 0.60 5.61
N GLY A 100 -22.31 0.74 6.93
CA GLY A 100 -21.82 -0.27 7.85
C GLY A 100 -22.65 -1.54 7.77
N PHE A 101 -22.04 -2.66 8.17
CA PHE A 101 -22.64 -3.98 8.26
C PHE A 101 -23.99 -3.93 9.02
N VAL A 102 -25.11 -4.12 8.30
CA VAL A 102 -26.40 -4.47 8.90
C VAL A 102 -26.53 -5.98 8.75
N GLY A 103 -26.11 -6.69 9.80
CA GLY A 103 -26.40 -8.11 9.93
C GLY A 103 -27.89 -8.33 10.19
N THR A 104 -28.49 -9.25 9.43
CA THR A 104 -29.67 -10.02 9.83
C THR A 104 -29.32 -11.49 9.71
#